data_AF-A0A7W0ZXB5-F1
#
_entry.id   AF-A0A7W0ZXB5-F1
#
_cell.length_a   1.000
_cell.length_b   1.000
_cell.length_c   1.000
_cell.angle_alpha   90.00
_cell.angle_beta   90.00
_cell.angle_gamma   90.00
#
_symmetry.space_group_name_H-M   'P 1'
#
loop_
_entity.id
_entity.type
_entity.pdbx_description
1 polymer ?
#
loop_
_entity_poly.entity_id
_entity_poly.type
_entity_poly.pdbx_seq_one_letter_code
_entity_poly.pdbx_strand_id
1 'polypeptide(L)'
;MSPHDASHQEPSRLRAAIRLVVRRYARQVRARPWLATVSLLLPGLGNIFVHYVPPLAIAHLLATLANDSHASVGELVAPVVVLAAAWLGGEAIWRVGSWLLSRLEYHAISALYVEAMDELFAKDVGFFHNNFSGSLTKRTLGYARRFEDVFDVFAFSIGGNLFPLAFAIVVLAQFSPWLVVVLLSMLTIAFFCLRPLIRRRHQL
;
A
#
# COMPACT_ATOMS: atom_id res chain seq x y z
N MET A 1 16.08 -17.09 39.69
CA MET A 1 15.39 -16.26 38.70
C MET A 1 13.93 -16.70 38.71
N SER A 2 13.04 -15.91 39.32
CA SER A 2 11.66 -16.34 39.58
C SER A 2 10.78 -16.20 38.33
N PRO A 3 9.88 -17.16 38.05
CA PRO A 3 9.08 -17.20 36.81
C PRO A 3 8.13 -16.00 36.60
N HIS A 4 7.91 -15.17 37.62
CA HIS A 4 7.10 -13.94 37.52
C HIS A 4 7.79 -12.76 36.79
N ASP A 5 9.12 -12.75 36.65
CA ASP A 5 9.84 -11.66 35.96
C ASP A 5 9.93 -11.81 34.43
N ALA A 6 9.64 -13.01 33.89
CA ALA A 6 9.77 -13.28 32.46
C ALA A 6 8.64 -12.64 31.63
N SER A 7 7.41 -12.58 32.17
CA SER A 7 6.21 -12.15 31.43
C SER A 7 6.17 -10.64 31.11
N HIS A 8 6.78 -9.80 31.96
CA HIS A 8 6.87 -8.35 31.71
C HIS A 8 8.05 -7.97 30.80
N GLN A 9 9.07 -8.83 30.65
CA GLN A 9 10.25 -8.58 29.81
C GLN A 9 10.02 -8.90 28.33
N GLU A 10 9.16 -9.87 27.99
CA GLU A 10 8.85 -10.20 26.59
C GLU A 10 8.21 -9.04 25.79
N PRO A 11 7.16 -8.34 26.28
CA PRO A 11 6.55 -7.26 25.52
C PRO A 11 7.49 -6.06 25.32
N SER A 12 8.43 -5.81 26.25
CA SER A 12 9.42 -4.74 26.11
C SER A 12 10.51 -5.11 25.10
N ARG A 13 10.97 -6.36 25.09
CA ARG A 13 11.92 -6.89 24.08
C ARG A 13 11.30 -6.89 22.67
N LEU A 14 10.05 -7.32 22.53
CA LEU A 14 9.35 -7.29 21.24
C LEU A 14 9.23 -5.87 20.69
N ARG A 15 8.82 -4.90 21.52
CA ARG A 15 8.73 -3.49 21.12
C ARG A 15 10.08 -2.92 20.70
N ALA A 16 11.16 -3.28 21.41
CA ALA A 16 12.51 -2.87 21.05
C ALA A 16 12.94 -3.47 19.70
N ALA A 17 12.66 -4.75 19.47
CA ALA A 17 12.94 -5.43 18.19
C ALA A 17 12.16 -4.79 17.03
N ILE A 18 10.85 -4.56 17.19
CA ILE A 18 10.03 -3.87 16.18
C ILE A 18 10.58 -2.48 15.88
N ARG A 19 10.91 -1.70 16.92
CA ARG A 19 11.48 -0.36 16.76
C ARG A 19 12.81 -0.41 15.98
N LEU A 20 13.65 -1.40 16.25
CA LEU A 20 14.90 -1.60 15.53
C LEU A 20 14.66 -1.90 14.05
N VAL A 21 13.77 -2.85 13.75
CA VAL A 21 13.40 -3.22 12.36
C VAL A 21 12.84 -2.01 11.62
N VAL A 22 11.88 -1.29 12.22
CA VAL A 22 11.30 -0.07 11.63
C VAL A 22 12.37 0.99 11.38
N ARG A 23 13.30 1.20 12.31
CA ARG A 23 14.41 2.15 12.12
C ARG A 23 15.31 1.75 10.96
N ARG A 24 15.63 0.46 10.81
CA ARG A 24 16.46 -0.05 9.71
C ARG A 24 15.75 0.06 8.36
N TYR A 25 14.47 -0.29 8.30
CA TYR A 25 13.65 -0.12 7.08
C TYR A 25 13.50 1.35 6.70
N ALA A 26 13.23 2.23 7.67
CA ALA A 26 13.14 3.67 7.46
C ALA A 26 14.46 4.25 6.93
N ARG A 27 15.61 3.72 7.34
CA ARG A 27 16.91 4.10 6.77
C ARG A 27 17.01 3.73 5.29
N GLN A 28 16.52 2.55 4.89
CA GLN A 28 16.52 2.15 3.47
C GLN A 28 15.61 3.04 2.62
N VAL A 29 14.43 3.39 3.13
CA VAL A 29 13.52 4.35 2.48
C VAL A 29 14.16 5.74 2.37
N ARG A 30 14.80 6.22 3.44
CA ARG A 30 15.49 7.52 3.46
C ARG A 30 16.75 7.57 2.61
N ALA A 31 17.37 6.43 2.31
CA ALA A 31 18.49 6.39 1.39
C ALA A 31 18.07 6.77 -0.04
N ARG A 32 16.77 6.62 -0.38
CA ARG A 32 16.23 6.88 -1.73
C ARG A 32 14.83 7.52 -1.66
N PRO A 33 14.73 8.73 -1.10
CA PRO A 33 13.43 9.32 -0.77
C PRO A 33 12.58 9.62 -2.02
N TRP A 34 13.22 10.05 -3.11
CA TRP A 34 12.54 10.26 -4.39
C TRP A 34 11.91 8.97 -4.89
N LEU A 35 12.71 7.91 -5.01
CA LEU A 35 12.27 6.65 -5.58
C LEU A 35 11.19 6.00 -4.70
N ALA A 36 11.32 6.08 -3.38
CA ALA A 36 10.31 5.58 -2.44
C ALA A 36 9.00 6.39 -2.48
N THR A 37 9.08 7.72 -2.60
CA THR A 37 7.89 8.57 -2.68
C THR A 37 7.15 8.29 -3.98
N VAL A 38 7.86 8.30 -5.12
CA VAL A 38 7.26 8.06 -6.44
C VAL A 38 6.67 6.66 -6.53
N SER A 39 7.39 5.63 -6.07
CA SER A 39 6.86 4.25 -6.08
C SER A 39 5.62 4.07 -5.21
N LEU A 40 5.48 4.88 -4.14
CA LEU A 40 4.32 4.83 -3.25
C LEU A 40 3.09 5.55 -3.83
N LEU A 41 3.32 6.67 -4.53
CA LEU A 41 2.26 7.54 -5.04
C LEU A 41 1.72 7.07 -6.40
N LEU A 42 2.59 6.63 -7.31
CA LEU A 42 2.22 6.31 -8.68
C LEU A 42 1.15 5.21 -8.79
N PRO A 43 1.22 4.08 -8.07
CA PRO A 43 0.19 3.05 -8.15
C PRO A 43 -1.20 3.57 -7.75
N GLY A 44 -1.26 4.39 -6.68
CA GLY A 44 -2.51 5.01 -6.24
C GLY A 44 -3.08 6.00 -7.26
N LEU A 45 -2.22 6.76 -7.93
CA LEU A 45 -2.63 7.66 -9.01
C LEU A 45 -3.09 6.89 -10.25
N GLY A 46 -2.34 5.85 -10.64
CA GLY A 46 -2.72 4.96 -11.74
C GLY A 46 -4.09 4.33 -11.51
N ASN A 47 -4.39 3.90 -10.28
CA ASN A 47 -5.71 3.37 -9.92
C ASN A 47 -6.85 4.35 -10.19
N ILE A 48 -6.65 5.66 -10.00
CA ILE A 48 -7.68 6.67 -10.31
C ILE A 48 -8.00 6.65 -11.81
N PHE A 49 -6.98 6.70 -12.66
CA PHE A 49 -7.15 6.69 -14.11
C PHE A 49 -7.70 5.36 -14.65
N VAL A 50 -7.32 4.24 -14.03
CA VAL A 50 -7.73 2.91 -14.49
C VAL A 50 -9.13 2.53 -13.99
N HIS A 51 -9.51 2.91 -12.77
CA HIS A 51 -10.74 2.41 -12.14
C HIS A 51 -11.83 3.47 -11.94
N TYR A 52 -11.48 4.76 -11.86
CA TYR A 52 -12.44 5.82 -11.49
C TYR A 52 -12.77 6.77 -12.64
N VAL A 53 -11.77 7.08 -13.49
CA VAL A 53 -12.00 7.89 -14.70
C VAL A 53 -12.95 7.21 -15.69
N PRO A 54 -12.90 5.89 -15.96
CA PRO A 54 -13.79 5.29 -16.94
C PRO A 54 -15.28 5.40 -16.59
N PRO A 55 -15.73 5.08 -15.35
CA PRO A 55 -17.13 5.31 -14.97
C PRO A 55 -17.59 6.76 -15.13
N LEU A 56 -16.74 7.75 -14.78
CA LEU A 56 -17.04 9.17 -14.94
C LEU A 56 -17.17 9.57 -16.41
N ALA A 57 -16.27 9.09 -17.27
CA ALA A 57 -16.32 9.34 -18.70
C ALA A 57 -17.56 8.71 -19.34
N ILE A 58 -17.92 7.48 -18.94
CA ILE A 58 -19.14 6.82 -19.39
C ILE A 58 -20.38 7.61 -18.95
N ALA A 59 -20.44 8.05 -17.69
CA ALA A 59 -21.54 8.87 -17.19
C ALA A 59 -21.70 10.18 -17.98
N HIS A 60 -20.58 10.84 -18.32
CA HIS A 60 -20.58 12.04 -19.15
C HIS A 60 -21.09 11.76 -20.56
N LEU A 61 -20.60 10.68 -21.20
CA LEU A 61 -21.06 10.25 -22.53
C LEU A 61 -22.57 9.98 -22.56
N LEU A 62 -23.10 9.29 -21.54
CA LEU A 62 -24.53 9.01 -21.42
C LEU A 62 -25.34 10.29 -21.21
N ALA A 63 -24.85 11.23 -20.42
CA ALA A 63 -25.52 12.52 -20.20
C ALA A 63 -25.58 13.36 -21.48
N THR A 64 -24.50 13.38 -22.27
CA THR A 64 -24.47 14.08 -23.55
C THR A 64 -25.45 13.46 -24.54
N LEU A 65 -25.47 12.13 -24.65
CA LEU A 65 -26.39 11.41 -25.55
C LEU A 65 -27.87 11.57 -25.13
N ALA A 66 -28.15 11.68 -23.83
CA ALA A 66 -29.50 11.89 -23.32
C ALA A 66 -30.02 13.31 -23.57
N ASN A 67 -29.13 14.32 -23.60
CA ASN A 67 -29.50 15.71 -23.81
C ASN A 67 -29.54 16.10 -25.30
N ASP A 68 -28.76 15.44 -26.15
CA ASP A 68 -28.66 15.75 -27.57
C ASP A 68 -28.73 14.48 -28.44
N SER A 69 -29.92 14.17 -28.94
CA SER A 69 -30.21 12.94 -29.71
C SER A 69 -29.66 12.96 -31.14
N HIS A 70 -29.08 14.08 -31.59
CA HIS A 70 -28.46 14.26 -32.92
C HIS A 70 -26.94 14.41 -32.88
N ALA A 71 -26.30 14.08 -31.75
CA ALA A 71 -24.85 14.17 -31.61
C ALA A 71 -24.13 13.45 -32.76
N SER A 72 -23.24 14.19 -33.43
CA SER A 72 -22.48 13.69 -34.58
C SER A 72 -21.49 12.60 -34.14
N VAL A 73 -21.24 11.59 -34.97
CA VAL A 73 -20.20 10.57 -34.70
C VAL A 73 -18.85 11.20 -34.33
N GLY A 74 -18.53 12.36 -34.93
CA GLY A 74 -17.31 13.12 -34.60
C GLY A 74 -17.29 13.68 -33.17
N GLU A 75 -18.44 14.05 -32.62
CA GLU A 75 -18.58 14.55 -31.24
C GLU A 75 -18.48 13.43 -30.21
N LEU A 76 -18.85 12.20 -30.58
CA LEU A 76 -18.65 11.02 -29.72
C LEU A 76 -17.21 10.47 -29.77
N VAL A 77 -16.49 10.65 -30.88
CA VAL A 77 -15.10 10.15 -31.01
C VAL A 77 -14.16 10.86 -30.04
N ALA A 78 -14.28 12.19 -29.89
CA ALA A 78 -13.35 12.95 -29.05
C ALA A 78 -13.36 12.50 -27.56
N PRO A 79 -14.51 12.38 -26.87
CA PRO A 79 -14.54 11.87 -25.50
C PRO A 79 -14.07 10.41 -25.38
N VAL A 80 -14.34 9.57 -26.38
CA VAL A 80 -13.85 8.18 -26.41
C VAL A 80 -12.32 8.12 -26.53
N VAL A 81 -11.72 8.98 -27.38
CA VAL A 81 -10.26 9.08 -27.50
C VAL A 81 -9.63 9.61 -26.21
N VAL A 82 -10.24 10.62 -25.58
CA VAL A 82 -9.77 11.14 -24.29
C VAL A 82 -9.84 10.05 -23.22
N LEU A 83 -10.93 9.28 -23.17
CA LEU A 83 -11.06 8.14 -22.26
C LEU A 83 -9.97 7.08 -22.52
N ALA A 84 -9.79 6.67 -23.78
CA ALA A 84 -8.77 5.70 -24.15
C ALA A 84 -7.36 6.18 -23.77
N ALA A 85 -7.04 7.45 -24.04
CA ALA A 85 -5.76 8.05 -23.68
C ALA A 85 -5.57 8.13 -22.16
N ALA A 86 -6.60 8.51 -21.41
CA ALA A 86 -6.57 8.55 -19.95
C ALA A 86 -6.35 7.15 -19.36
N TRP A 87 -7.01 6.13 -19.92
CA TRP A 87 -6.89 4.76 -19.45
C TRP A 87 -5.50 4.18 -19.75
N LEU A 88 -4.99 4.35 -20.98
CA LEU A 88 -3.63 3.97 -21.36
C LEU A 88 -2.58 4.71 -20.54
N GLY A 89 -2.80 6.00 -20.28
CA GLY A 89 -1.94 6.81 -19.40
C GLY A 89 -1.93 6.28 -17.96
N GLY A 90 -3.10 5.93 -17.42
CA GLY A 90 -3.23 5.29 -16.11
C GLY A 90 -2.46 3.98 -16.01
N GLU A 91 -2.58 3.15 -17.04
CA GLU A 91 -1.87 1.88 -17.13
C GLU A 91 -0.35 2.07 -17.22
N ALA A 92 0.12 3.04 -18.00
CA ALA A 92 1.52 3.39 -18.08
C ALA A 92 2.06 3.90 -16.72
N ILE A 93 1.31 4.76 -16.04
CA ILE A 93 1.63 5.25 -14.69
C ILE A 93 1.75 4.08 -13.72
N TRP A 94 0.80 3.15 -13.77
CA TRP A 94 0.82 1.96 -12.92
C TRP A 94 2.06 1.10 -13.21
N ARG A 95 2.38 0.86 -14.48
CA ARG A 95 3.54 0.03 -14.90
C ARG A 95 4.86 0.67 -14.45
N VAL A 96 5.01 1.98 -14.61
CA VAL A 96 6.18 2.74 -14.13
C VAL A 96 6.26 2.71 -12.60
N GLY A 97 5.13 2.90 -11.91
CA GLY A 97 5.06 2.85 -10.45
C GLY A 97 5.53 1.50 -9.89
N SER A 98 4.99 0.40 -10.43
CA SER A 98 5.36 -0.95 -10.05
C SER A 98 6.83 -1.26 -10.36
N TRP A 99 7.34 -0.80 -11.51
CA TRP A 99 8.76 -0.97 -11.83
C TRP A 99 9.69 -0.23 -10.85
N LEU A 100 9.34 1.00 -10.48
CA LEU A 100 10.09 1.77 -9.49
C LEU A 100 10.03 1.15 -8.10
N LEU A 101 8.86 0.60 -7.72
CA LEU A 101 8.66 -0.13 -6.48
C LEU A 101 9.60 -1.34 -6.37
N SER A 102 9.56 -2.21 -7.38
CA SER A 102 10.46 -3.38 -7.43
C SER A 102 11.93 -2.97 -7.43
N ARG A 103 12.26 -1.83 -8.05
CA ARG A 103 13.62 -1.29 -8.01
C ARG A 103 14.02 -0.87 -6.60
N LEU A 104 13.13 -0.24 -5.83
CA LEU A 104 13.38 0.13 -4.43
C LEU A 104 13.67 -1.10 -3.59
N GLU A 105 12.78 -2.09 -3.69
CA GLU A 105 12.79 -3.30 -2.89
C GLU A 105 14.04 -4.12 -3.15
N TYR A 106 14.42 -4.29 -4.42
CA TYR A 106 15.68 -4.94 -4.78
C TYR A 106 16.87 -4.33 -4.02
N HIS A 107 16.97 -2.99 -4.01
CA HIS A 107 18.08 -2.30 -3.37
C HIS A 107 18.01 -2.35 -1.84
N ALA A 108 16.81 -2.18 -1.28
CA ALA A 108 16.59 -2.22 0.16
C ALA A 108 16.86 -3.62 0.72
N ILE A 109 16.31 -4.67 0.10
CA ILE A 109 16.51 -6.06 0.51
C ILE A 109 17.99 -6.44 0.39
N SER A 110 18.66 -6.07 -0.71
CA SER A 110 20.10 -6.32 -0.88
C SER A 110 20.93 -5.68 0.24
N ALA A 111 20.65 -4.41 0.57
CA ALA A 111 21.33 -3.73 1.66
C ALA A 111 21.03 -4.33 3.05
N LEU A 112 19.78 -4.77 3.28
CA LEU A 112 19.37 -5.43 4.52
C LEU A 112 20.01 -6.81 4.69
N TYR A 113 20.23 -7.55 3.59
CA TYR A 113 20.98 -8.81 3.63
C TYR A 113 22.44 -8.59 4.02
N VAL A 114 23.11 -7.62 3.39
CA VAL A 114 24.52 -7.28 3.71
C VAL A 114 24.62 -6.88 5.18
N GLU A 115 23.77 -5.96 5.64
CA GLU A 115 23.74 -5.52 7.04
C GLU A 115 23.52 -6.68 8.01
N ALA A 116 22.58 -7.58 7.71
CA ALA A 116 22.30 -8.72 8.58
C ALA A 116 23.43 -9.76 8.59
N MET A 117 24.18 -9.90 7.49
CA MET A 117 25.38 -10.74 7.44
C MET A 117 26.54 -10.14 8.23
N ASP A 118 26.77 -8.83 8.09
CA ASP A 118 27.80 -8.12 8.88
C ASP A 118 27.53 -8.27 10.38
N GLU A 119 26.28 -8.16 10.81
CA GLU A 119 25.90 -8.39 12.21
C GLU A 119 26.06 -9.82 12.68
N LEU A 120 25.90 -10.80 11.78
CA LEU A 120 26.08 -12.20 12.09
C LEU A 120 27.57 -12.54 12.21
N PHE A 121 28.42 -12.03 11.32
CA PHE A 121 29.87 -12.21 11.37
C PHE A 121 30.52 -11.55 12.58
N ALA A 122 29.91 -10.49 13.13
CA ALA A 122 30.35 -9.88 14.37
C ALA A 122 30.03 -10.72 15.63
N LYS A 123 29.32 -11.85 15.52
CA LYS A 123 28.99 -12.71 16.66
C LYS A 123 30.12 -13.69 16.99
N ASP A 124 30.23 -14.02 18.27
CA ASP A 124 31.21 -14.98 18.78
C ASP A 124 30.81 -16.43 18.49
N VAL A 125 31.77 -17.35 18.61
CA VAL A 125 31.56 -18.78 18.39
C VAL A 125 30.48 -19.36 19.33
N GLY A 126 30.38 -18.86 20.56
CA GLY A 126 29.36 -19.28 21.52
C GLY A 126 27.95 -18.96 21.06
N PHE A 127 27.73 -17.86 20.35
CA PHE A 127 26.45 -17.56 19.71
C PHE A 127 26.05 -18.65 18.70
N PHE A 128 26.98 -19.08 17.85
CA PHE A 128 26.71 -20.11 16.83
C PHE A 128 26.56 -21.52 17.42
N HIS A 129 27.21 -21.82 18.55
CA HIS A 129 26.97 -23.07 19.27
C HIS A 129 25.56 -23.13 19.87
N ASN A 130 25.01 -21.98 20.29
CA ASN A 130 23.68 -21.90 20.91
C ASN A 130 22.54 -21.65 19.91
N ASN A 131 22.84 -21.41 18.63
CA ASN A 131 21.84 -21.12 17.60
C ASN A 131 22.05 -21.97 16.35
N PHE A 132 21.05 -22.76 15.98
CA PHE A 132 21.13 -23.59 14.77
C PHE A 132 21.25 -22.74 13.51
N SER A 133 22.31 -22.96 12.72
CA SER A 133 22.64 -22.17 11.52
C SER A 133 21.48 -22.07 10.52
N GLY A 134 20.72 -23.14 10.30
CA GLY A 134 19.55 -23.10 9.40
C GLY A 134 18.46 -22.16 9.89
N SER A 135 18.25 -22.06 11.21
CA SER A 135 17.28 -21.14 11.80
C SER A 135 17.75 -19.68 11.70
N LEU A 136 19.06 -19.43 11.81
CA LEU A 136 19.66 -18.11 11.62
C LEU A 136 19.49 -17.65 10.16
N THR A 137 19.83 -18.51 9.20
CA THR A 137 19.65 -18.21 7.77
C THR A 137 18.20 -17.88 7.44
N LYS A 138 17.23 -18.66 7.94
CA LYS A 138 15.80 -18.38 7.73
C LYS A 138 15.36 -17.05 8.36
N ARG A 139 15.81 -16.75 9.58
CA ARG A 139 15.49 -15.48 10.27
C ARG A 139 16.08 -14.28 9.54
N THR A 140 17.32 -14.37 9.08
CA THR A 140 17.98 -13.31 8.32
C THR A 140 17.32 -13.10 6.95
N LEU A 141 17.04 -14.18 6.22
CA LEU A 141 16.34 -14.11 4.94
C LEU A 141 14.95 -13.50 5.10
N GLY A 142 14.20 -13.97 6.10
CA GLY A 142 12.88 -13.46 6.44
C GLY A 142 12.93 -11.99 6.83
N TYR A 143 13.88 -11.57 7.66
CA TYR A 143 14.03 -10.18 8.09
C TYR A 143 14.18 -9.21 6.91
N ALA A 144 14.99 -9.52 5.90
CA ALA A 144 15.14 -8.61 4.77
C ALA A 144 13.93 -8.67 3.83
N ARG A 145 13.40 -9.86 3.51
CA ARG A 145 12.23 -9.99 2.62
C ARG A 145 10.97 -9.33 3.18
N ARG A 146 10.79 -9.32 4.50
CA ARG A 146 9.64 -8.64 5.14
C ARG A 146 9.62 -7.12 4.90
N PHE A 147 10.71 -6.54 4.40
CA PHE A 147 10.69 -5.17 3.90
C PHE A 147 9.70 -5.00 2.74
N GLU A 148 9.72 -5.93 1.78
CA GLU A 148 8.81 -5.98 0.62
C GLU A 148 7.37 -6.04 1.09
N ASP A 149 7.01 -7.06 1.89
CA ASP A 149 5.65 -7.21 2.43
C ASP A 149 5.14 -5.93 3.11
N VAL A 150 5.97 -5.28 3.92
CA VAL A 150 5.59 -4.05 4.63
C VAL A 150 5.40 -2.91 3.64
N PHE A 151 6.33 -2.74 2.70
CA PHE A 151 6.32 -1.63 1.75
C PHE A 151 5.19 -1.79 0.70
N ASP A 152 4.90 -3.02 0.27
CA ASP A 152 3.76 -3.38 -0.56
C ASP A 152 2.42 -3.01 0.10
N VAL A 153 2.27 -3.26 1.40
CA VAL A 153 1.07 -2.84 2.13
C VAL A 153 0.91 -1.32 2.06
N PHE A 154 2.00 -0.56 2.22
CA PHE A 154 1.95 0.89 2.08
C PHE A 154 1.58 1.31 0.65
N ALA A 155 2.17 0.69 -0.38
CA ALA A 155 1.95 1.06 -1.78
C ALA A 155 0.55 0.68 -2.27
N PHE A 156 0.17 -0.58 -2.13
CA PHE A 156 -1.04 -1.13 -2.74
C PHE A 156 -2.26 -1.10 -1.82
N SER A 157 -2.08 -1.32 -0.52
CA SER A 157 -3.21 -1.32 0.42
C SER A 157 -3.53 0.09 0.92
N ILE A 158 -2.51 0.84 1.36
CA ILE A 158 -2.73 2.21 1.85
C ILE A 158 -2.81 3.17 0.67
N GLY A 159 -1.76 3.28 -0.16
CA GLY A 159 -1.75 4.16 -1.33
C GLY A 159 -2.88 3.81 -2.30
N GLY A 160 -2.98 2.54 -2.68
CA GLY A 160 -3.99 2.06 -3.63
C GLY A 160 -5.45 2.30 -3.22
N ASN A 161 -5.76 2.49 -1.94
CA ASN A 161 -7.12 2.79 -1.46
C ASN A 161 -7.30 4.25 -1.01
N LEU A 162 -6.30 4.86 -0.37
CA LEU A 162 -6.41 6.22 0.17
C LEU A 162 -6.49 7.26 -0.95
N PHE A 163 -5.71 7.11 -2.02
CA PHE A 163 -5.75 8.03 -3.16
C PHE A 163 -7.11 8.02 -3.86
N PRO A 164 -7.65 6.84 -4.24
CA PRO A 164 -8.97 6.82 -4.84
C PRO A 164 -10.10 7.22 -3.89
N LEU A 165 -9.98 6.92 -2.59
CA LEU A 165 -10.96 7.39 -1.61
C LEU A 165 -10.98 8.93 -1.53
N ALA A 166 -9.81 9.57 -1.47
CA ALA A 166 -9.71 11.02 -1.47
C ALA A 166 -10.27 11.61 -2.77
N PHE A 167 -9.93 11.01 -3.92
CA PHE A 167 -10.49 11.39 -5.22
C PHE A 167 -12.02 11.28 -5.24
N ALA A 168 -12.58 10.16 -4.80
CA ALA A 168 -14.03 9.95 -4.74
C ALA A 168 -14.71 10.98 -3.84
N ILE A 169 -14.15 11.29 -2.66
CA ILE A 169 -14.68 12.32 -1.76
C ILE A 169 -14.71 13.68 -2.44
N VAL A 170 -13.62 14.08 -3.09
CA VAL A 170 -13.51 15.38 -3.79
C VAL A 170 -14.52 15.45 -4.92
N VAL A 171 -14.62 14.41 -5.75
CA VAL A 171 -15.58 14.36 -6.87
C VAL A 171 -17.01 14.38 -6.37
N LEU A 172 -17.38 13.57 -5.37
CA LEU A 172 -18.74 13.57 -4.81
C LEU A 172 -19.11 14.91 -4.20
N ALA A 173 -18.18 15.58 -3.52
CA ALA A 173 -18.41 16.89 -2.94
C ALA A 173 -18.71 17.97 -4.00
N GLN A 174 -18.19 17.83 -5.22
CA GLN A 174 -18.51 18.72 -6.34
C GLN A 174 -19.94 18.53 -6.86
N PHE A 175 -20.50 17.32 -6.76
CA PHE A 175 -21.91 17.07 -7.12
C PHE A 175 -22.86 17.48 -6.00
N SER A 176 -22.64 16.98 -4.78
CA SER A 176 -23.42 17.35 -3.59
C SER A 176 -22.67 16.93 -2.32
N PRO A 177 -22.31 17.87 -1.42
CA PRO A 177 -21.65 17.55 -0.15
C PRO A 177 -22.42 16.54 0.71
N TRP A 178 -23.75 16.47 0.57
CA TRP A 178 -24.58 15.51 1.30
C TRP A 178 -24.29 14.06 0.93
N LEU A 179 -23.90 13.77 -0.32
CA LEU A 179 -23.52 12.41 -0.73
C LEU A 179 -22.33 11.91 0.08
N VAL A 180 -21.35 12.80 0.32
CA VAL A 180 -20.18 12.48 1.16
C VAL A 180 -20.61 12.19 2.60
N VAL A 181 -21.47 13.04 3.18
CA VAL A 181 -21.97 12.86 4.55
C VAL A 181 -22.73 11.54 4.70
N VAL A 182 -23.64 11.23 3.77
CA VAL A 182 -24.43 9.99 3.78
C VAL A 182 -23.52 8.77 3.62
N LEU A 183 -22.57 8.81 2.68
CA LEU A 183 -21.62 7.72 2.46
C LEU A 183 -20.76 7.46 3.71
N LEU A 184 -20.18 8.50 4.31
CA LEU A 184 -19.37 8.39 5.51
C LEU A 184 -20.20 7.89 6.70
N SER A 185 -21.45 8.35 6.82
CA SER A 185 -22.39 7.87 7.85
C SER A 185 -22.67 6.39 7.67
N MET A 186 -22.97 5.95 6.44
CA MET A 186 -23.24 4.55 6.12
C MET A 186 -22.01 3.66 6.38
N LEU A 187 -20.81 4.11 6.00
CA LEU A 187 -19.56 3.40 6.26
C LEU A 187 -19.30 3.28 7.77
N THR A 188 -19.54 4.36 8.52
CA THR A 188 -19.39 4.38 9.98
C THR A 188 -20.35 3.41 10.65
N ILE A 189 -21.63 3.46 10.27
CA ILE A 189 -22.66 2.53 10.77
C ILE A 189 -22.27 1.09 10.43
N ALA A 190 -21.90 0.81 9.18
CA ALA A 190 -21.47 -0.52 8.75
C ALA A 190 -20.27 -1.03 9.55
N PHE A 191 -19.27 -0.18 9.81
CA PHE A 191 -18.11 -0.52 10.63
C PHE A 191 -18.53 -0.91 12.06
N PHE A 192 -19.39 -0.12 12.71
CA PHE A 192 -19.87 -0.43 14.06
C PHE A 192 -20.74 -1.68 14.12
N CYS A 193 -21.54 -1.96 13.10
CA CYS A 193 -22.35 -3.18 13.00
C CYS A 193 -21.51 -4.43 12.71
N LEU A 194 -20.50 -4.33 11.84
CA LEU A 194 -19.66 -5.47 11.44
C LEU A 194 -18.60 -5.82 12.49
N ARG A 195 -18.04 -4.82 13.19
CA ARG A 195 -17.01 -5.02 14.21
C ARG A 195 -17.34 -6.09 15.27
N PRO A 196 -18.53 -6.13 15.89
CA PRO A 196 -18.87 -7.20 16.83
C PRO A 196 -19.01 -8.57 16.15
N LEU A 197 -19.52 -8.62 14.91
CA LEU A 197 -19.68 -9.86 14.16
C LEU A 197 -18.34 -10.49 13.78
N ILE A 198 -17.38 -9.68 13.34
CA ILE A 198 -16.02 -10.10 13.02
C ILE A 198 -15.31 -10.60 14.30
N ARG A 199 -15.46 -9.88 15.42
CA ARG A 199 -14.90 -10.32 16.71
C ARG A 199 -15.43 -11.67 17.14
N ARG A 200 -16.73 -11.93 16.97
CA ARG A 200 -17.34 -13.25 17.30
C ARG A 200 -16.77 -14.37 16.43
N ARG A 201 -16.51 -14.11 15.14
CA ARG A 201 -15.95 -15.12 14.22
C ARG A 201 -14.49 -15.47 14.49
N HIS A 202 -13.68 -14.52 14.96
CA HIS A 202 -12.28 -14.79 15.34
C HIS A 202 -12.11 -15.52 16.67
N GLN A 203 -13.21 -15.71 17.43
CA GLN A 203 -13.21 -16.44 18.70
C GLN A 203 -13.64 -17.91 18.55
N LEU A 204 -14.07 -18.33 17.34
CA LEU A 204 -14.36 -19.71 16.96
C LEU A 204 -13.16 -20.34 16.26
#